data_AF-A0A5E4FNB2-F1
#
_entry.id   AF-A0A5E4FNB2-F1
#
_cell.length_a   1.000
_cell.length_b   1.000
_cell.length_c   1.000
_cell.angle_alpha   90.00
_cell.angle_beta   90.00
_cell.angle_gamma   90.00
#
_symmetry.space_group_name_H-M   'P 1'
#
loop_
_entity.id
_entity.type
_entity.pdbx_description
1 polymer ?
#
loop_
_entity_poly.entity_id
_entity_poly.type
_entity_poly.pdbx_seq_one_letter_code
_entity_poly.pdbx_strand_id
1 'polypeptide(L)'
;MNFAYRPITTVTFPCLPLNPNPKTQIAPKFTHLRSLNKTLIQVKTRLSHQIRASASDSSQTPWWVNVLPTKAFGAEKFLRLISGATASPICQYVSEPSTFLHSVDPRIKLVWLLALVVLPARSHIILRFGLVVYLAVLSIWILPRHTWMDQLGRVSLISGILFITLGLGSDGVPPLVQLRTPPPAMIGLSNLPASLGGYSYLIMKLGPLHFTRKGLSVASTAACLTFTVFQSASLCLTTTTPEELAFALRWFMLPLTRIGVPVAEIILTLMLSLRFINLVFDEVRNVALGIVSRRINWEQLTMMETLDVFFAYFRRIFTNIFSHAEQISQAMIVRGFRGDSNAHKIYLLSDPSIGTSDIVSLLSLVTYDMQCNSSLGKKIVDDMAIPAKRKQTSD
;
A
#
# COMPACT_ATOMS: atom_id res chain seq x y z
N MET A 1 20.07 19.86 -36.10
CA MET A 1 18.79 20.61 -36.06
C MET A 1 18.79 21.44 -34.78
N ASN A 2 18.73 22.75 -34.95
CA ASN A 2 18.89 23.77 -33.91
C ASN A 2 17.75 23.71 -32.88
N PHE A 3 18.07 23.63 -31.59
CA PHE A 3 17.17 24.03 -30.52
C PHE A 3 17.86 25.11 -29.67
N ALA A 4 17.27 26.29 -29.71
CA ALA A 4 17.76 27.49 -29.05
C ALA A 4 17.50 27.41 -27.54
N TYR A 5 18.57 27.50 -26.75
CA TYR A 5 18.49 27.78 -25.31
C TYR A 5 18.02 29.24 -25.11
N ARG A 6 16.83 29.44 -24.56
CA ARG A 6 16.42 30.74 -24.00
C ARG A 6 16.83 30.81 -22.53
N PRO A 7 17.66 31.78 -22.10
CA PRO A 7 17.99 31.97 -20.70
C PRO A 7 16.80 32.56 -19.93
N ILE A 8 16.59 32.03 -18.73
CA ILE A 8 15.61 32.45 -17.73
C ILE A 8 15.94 33.89 -17.29
N THR A 9 14.97 34.79 -17.39
CA THR A 9 15.03 36.15 -16.85
C THR A 9 14.99 36.11 -15.31
N THR A 10 16.14 36.38 -14.71
CA THR A 10 16.31 36.66 -13.28
C THR A 10 15.65 38.00 -12.94
N VAL A 11 14.58 37.97 -12.14
CA VAL A 11 13.97 39.21 -11.61
C VAL A 11 14.79 39.68 -10.43
N THR A 12 15.58 40.74 -10.66
CA THR A 12 16.37 41.45 -9.65
C THR A 12 15.45 42.37 -8.85
N PHE A 13 15.33 42.16 -7.54
CA PHE A 13 14.68 43.14 -6.64
C PHE A 13 15.58 44.37 -6.50
N PRO A 14 15.05 45.61 -6.60
CA PRO A 14 15.86 46.81 -6.41
C PRO A 14 16.28 46.97 -4.94
N CYS A 15 17.59 46.98 -4.72
CA CYS A 15 18.24 47.31 -3.46
C CYS A 15 18.12 48.83 -3.23
N LEU A 16 17.52 49.23 -2.10
CA LEU A 16 17.46 50.63 -1.67
C LEU A 16 18.82 51.07 -1.08
N PRO A 17 19.35 52.25 -1.44
CA PRO A 17 20.72 52.62 -1.12
C PRO A 17 20.91 53.00 0.35
N LEU A 18 21.94 52.40 0.96
CA LEU A 18 22.56 52.81 2.21
C LEU A 18 23.48 54.01 1.93
N ASN A 19 23.26 55.16 2.58
CA ASN A 19 24.20 56.29 2.58
C ASN A 19 24.51 56.70 4.04
N PRO A 20 25.76 57.06 4.38
CA PRO A 20 26.28 57.04 5.74
C PRO A 20 26.31 58.43 6.41
N ASN A 21 26.73 58.43 7.68
CA ASN A 21 27.30 59.50 8.51
C ASN A 21 26.42 60.17 9.61
N PRO A 22 27.05 60.62 10.72
CA PRO A 22 26.66 60.24 12.07
C PRO A 22 26.36 61.44 13.00
N LYS A 23 26.13 61.15 14.29
CA LYS A 23 25.83 62.08 15.43
C LYS A 23 24.32 62.42 15.47
N THR A 24 23.57 62.27 16.57
CA THR A 24 23.84 62.77 17.92
C THR A 24 22.76 62.23 18.88
N GLN A 25 23.16 61.64 20.02
CA GLN A 25 22.47 61.56 21.34
C GLN A 25 21.08 60.86 21.40
N ILE A 26 20.71 60.05 22.39
CA ILE A 26 20.77 60.20 23.85
C ILE A 26 20.73 58.79 24.48
N ALA A 27 21.58 58.53 25.49
CA ALA A 27 21.50 57.37 26.37
C ALA A 27 21.06 57.81 27.77
N PRO A 28 20.39 56.95 28.57
CA PRO A 28 20.49 57.03 30.01
C PRO A 28 21.22 55.82 30.61
N LYS A 29 22.14 56.18 31.51
CA LYS A 29 22.88 55.37 32.47
C LYS A 29 21.96 54.51 33.35
N PHE A 30 22.46 53.35 33.77
CA PHE A 30 22.23 52.87 35.13
C PHE A 30 23.50 52.20 35.68
N THR A 31 24.05 52.79 36.73
CA THR A 31 25.12 52.22 37.55
C THR A 31 24.58 51.94 38.95
N HIS A 32 24.84 50.70 39.41
CA HIS A 32 25.20 50.30 40.77
C HIS A 32 24.18 50.49 41.92
N LEU A 33 23.69 49.37 42.47
CA LEU A 33 23.49 49.24 43.92
C LEU A 33 23.57 47.78 44.37
N ARG A 34 24.37 47.61 45.42
CA ARG A 34 24.83 46.38 46.06
C ARG A 34 23.90 46.04 47.23
N SER A 35 23.66 44.73 47.41
CA SER A 35 23.21 44.01 48.62
C SER A 35 22.03 44.53 49.45
N LEU A 36 21.01 43.68 49.64
CA LEU A 36 20.51 43.32 50.96
C LEU A 36 19.60 42.08 50.93
N ASN A 37 20.05 41.05 51.65
CA ASN A 37 19.35 40.02 52.39
C ASN A 37 17.87 39.68 52.13
N LYS A 38 17.67 38.36 51.94
CA LYS A 38 16.69 37.49 52.62
C LYS A 38 15.31 38.07 52.89
N THR A 39 14.33 37.65 52.08
CA THR A 39 13.07 37.10 52.60
C THR A 39 12.62 35.93 51.73
N LEU A 40 12.53 34.78 52.40
CA LEU A 40 12.01 33.50 51.93
C LEU A 40 10.64 33.63 51.26
N ILE A 41 10.53 33.19 50.02
CA ILE A 41 9.29 32.59 49.52
C ILE A 41 9.62 31.15 49.17
N GLN A 42 9.50 30.31 50.20
CA GLN A 42 9.55 28.86 50.11
C GLN A 42 8.31 28.40 49.33
N VAL A 43 8.45 28.12 48.03
CA VAL A 43 7.46 27.30 47.34
C VAL A 43 7.68 25.88 47.80
N LYS A 44 6.85 25.48 48.77
CA LYS A 44 6.79 24.15 49.37
C LYS A 44 6.37 23.12 48.32
N THR A 45 7.32 22.59 47.54
CA THR A 45 7.15 21.31 46.87
C THR A 45 7.29 20.20 47.91
N ARG A 46 6.31 20.09 48.82
CA ARG A 46 6.07 18.85 49.57
C ARG A 46 5.08 18.03 48.76
N LEU A 47 5.58 16.99 48.10
CA LEU A 47 5.10 15.61 48.21
C LEU A 47 5.89 14.75 47.23
N SER A 48 7.08 14.35 47.68
CA SER A 48 7.63 13.06 47.31
C SER A 48 6.69 12.00 47.88
N HIS A 49 5.72 11.54 47.10
CA HIS A 49 5.09 10.26 47.36
C HIS A 49 6.07 9.17 46.93
N GLN A 50 6.99 8.85 47.83
CA GLN A 50 7.69 7.57 47.79
C GLN A 50 6.67 6.51 48.21
N ILE A 51 5.91 5.98 47.26
CA ILE A 51 5.06 4.81 47.52
C ILE A 51 6.00 3.61 47.58
N ARG A 52 6.55 3.37 48.77
CA ARG A 52 7.07 2.05 49.15
C ARG A 52 5.83 1.19 49.41
N ALA A 53 5.35 0.51 48.38
CA ALA A 53 4.38 -0.56 48.57
C ALA A 53 5.12 -1.77 49.17
N SER A 54 4.87 -2.04 50.45
CA SER A 54 5.15 -3.33 51.05
C SER A 54 4.31 -4.39 50.32
N ALA A 55 4.96 -5.34 49.67
CA ALA A 55 4.29 -6.52 49.15
C ALA A 55 3.89 -7.43 50.33
N SER A 56 2.68 -7.22 50.84
CA SER A 56 1.97 -8.20 51.65
C SER A 56 0.56 -8.29 51.07
N ASP A 57 0.36 -9.21 50.13
CA ASP A 57 -0.81 -10.08 50.21
C ASP A 57 -0.69 -11.27 49.27
N SER A 58 -0.74 -12.43 49.90
CA SER A 58 -1.07 -13.71 49.32
C SER A 58 -2.50 -13.67 48.78
N SER A 59 -2.67 -13.38 47.49
CA SER A 59 -3.88 -13.74 46.77
C SER A 59 -3.49 -14.28 45.40
N GLN A 60 -4.00 -15.47 45.09
CA GLN A 60 -3.71 -16.21 43.87
C GLN A 60 -3.98 -15.36 42.63
N THR A 61 -2.94 -15.04 41.88
CA THR A 61 -3.07 -14.50 40.54
C THR A 61 -3.65 -15.59 39.61
N PRO A 62 -4.75 -15.33 38.89
CA PRO A 62 -5.34 -16.31 37.98
C PRO A 62 -4.35 -16.71 36.88
N TRP A 63 -4.22 -18.02 36.64
CA TRP A 63 -3.15 -18.64 35.82
C TRP A 63 -3.03 -18.09 34.39
N TRP A 64 -4.11 -17.53 33.85
CA TRP A 64 -4.18 -16.92 32.52
C TRP A 64 -3.36 -15.63 32.38
N VAL A 65 -3.06 -14.92 33.49
CA VAL A 65 -2.26 -13.68 33.46
C VAL A 65 -0.79 -13.96 33.10
N ASN A 66 -0.28 -15.16 33.41
CA ASN A 66 1.05 -15.61 33.00
C ASN A 66 1.12 -16.09 31.54
N VAL A 67 -0.03 -16.27 30.89
CA VAL A 67 -0.13 -16.72 29.49
C VAL A 67 -0.26 -15.54 28.53
N LEU A 68 -0.65 -14.35 28.99
CA LEU A 68 -0.55 -13.14 28.19
C LEU A 68 0.92 -12.69 28.12
N PRO A 69 1.46 -12.41 26.91
CA PRO A 69 2.82 -11.89 26.75
C PRO A 69 2.87 -10.40 27.14
N THR A 70 2.63 -10.09 28.42
CA THR A 70 2.64 -8.75 29.00
C THR A 70 4.03 -8.10 28.96
N LYS A 71 5.10 -8.91 28.83
CA LYS A 71 6.48 -8.44 28.67
C LYS A 71 6.92 -8.22 27.21
N ALA A 72 6.11 -8.56 26.20
CA ALA A 72 6.53 -8.49 24.80
C ALA A 72 6.13 -7.18 24.08
N PHE A 73 5.12 -6.47 24.60
CA PHE A 73 4.62 -5.20 24.06
C PHE A 73 4.91 -4.04 25.02
N GLY A 74 6.17 -3.81 25.34
CA GLY A 74 6.56 -2.55 25.97
C GLY A 74 6.20 -1.41 25.02
N ALA A 75 5.47 -0.40 25.50
CA ALA A 75 5.15 0.80 24.74
C ALA A 75 6.41 1.46 24.16
N GLU A 76 7.57 1.30 24.81
CA GLU A 76 8.89 1.65 24.28
C GLU A 76 9.22 0.94 22.97
N LYS A 77 9.00 -0.38 22.89
CA LYS A 77 9.27 -1.20 21.70
C LYS A 77 8.29 -0.86 20.59
N PHE A 78 7.03 -0.60 20.92
CA PHE A 78 6.02 -0.12 19.98
C PHE A 78 6.34 1.29 19.46
N LEU A 79 6.74 2.23 20.31
CA LEU A 79 7.14 3.59 19.92
C LEU A 79 8.48 3.60 19.15
N ARG A 80 9.42 2.71 19.49
CA ARG A 80 10.65 2.46 18.70
C ARG A 80 10.34 1.82 17.35
N LEU A 81 9.39 0.90 17.28
CA LEU A 81 8.92 0.31 16.03
C LEU A 81 8.16 1.33 15.19
N ILE A 82 7.35 2.21 15.78
CA ILE A 82 6.68 3.29 15.06
C ILE A 82 7.71 4.29 14.56
N SER A 83 8.62 4.76 15.40
CA SER A 83 9.68 5.69 14.98
C SER A 83 10.66 5.07 13.97
N GLY A 84 10.92 3.77 14.05
CA GLY A 84 11.70 3.03 13.06
C GLY A 84 10.94 2.73 11.76
N ALA A 85 9.64 2.42 11.84
CA ALA A 85 8.79 2.16 10.68
C ALA A 85 8.45 3.45 9.94
N THR A 86 8.24 4.57 10.64
CA THR A 86 8.12 5.91 10.03
C THR A 86 9.46 6.47 9.55
N ALA A 87 10.60 5.91 9.99
CA ALA A 87 11.91 6.21 9.40
C ALA A 87 12.16 5.45 8.09
N SER A 88 11.43 4.34 7.85
CA SER A 88 11.37 3.73 6.54
C SER A 88 10.41 4.57 5.68
N PRO A 89 10.82 5.04 4.49
CA PRO A 89 9.94 5.78 3.60
C PRO A 89 8.77 4.88 3.15
N ILE A 90 7.69 4.90 3.92
CA ILE A 90 6.40 4.31 3.59
C ILE A 90 5.85 5.16 2.44
N CYS A 91 5.82 4.60 1.22
CA CYS A 91 5.69 5.27 -0.09
C CYS A 91 7.02 5.62 -0.78
N GLN A 92 7.99 4.70 -0.80
CA GLN A 92 9.20 4.90 -1.59
C GLN A 92 8.94 4.68 -3.08
N TYR A 93 8.49 5.75 -3.74
CA TYR A 93 8.77 5.95 -5.14
C TYR A 93 10.30 5.90 -5.34
N VAL A 94 10.76 5.10 -6.29
CA VAL A 94 12.19 4.93 -6.57
C VAL A 94 12.53 5.89 -7.71
N SER A 95 13.18 7.01 -7.40
CA SER A 95 13.48 8.04 -8.41
C SER A 95 14.61 7.65 -9.38
N GLU A 96 15.46 6.69 -9.00
CA GLU A 96 16.62 6.25 -9.78
C GLU A 96 16.76 4.73 -9.75
N PRO A 97 17.05 4.06 -10.88
CA PRO A 97 17.28 4.57 -12.24
C PRO A 97 15.97 4.87 -13.00
N SER A 98 15.99 5.90 -13.85
CA SER A 98 14.87 6.24 -14.74
C SER A 98 14.74 5.20 -15.86
N THR A 99 13.95 4.16 -15.59
CA THR A 99 13.61 3.14 -16.58
C THR A 99 12.39 3.56 -17.40
N PHE A 100 12.17 2.85 -18.50
CA PHE A 100 11.04 3.08 -19.41
C PHE A 100 9.68 3.18 -18.71
N LEU A 101 9.47 2.39 -17.65
CA LEU A 101 8.22 2.40 -16.89
C LEU A 101 8.01 3.70 -16.10
N HIS A 102 9.07 4.41 -15.72
CA HIS A 102 8.94 5.71 -15.06
C HIS A 102 8.37 6.78 -16.00
N SER A 103 8.69 6.70 -17.30
CA SER A 103 8.20 7.64 -18.31
C SER A 103 6.80 7.31 -18.85
N VAL A 104 6.18 6.20 -18.45
CA VAL A 104 4.81 5.84 -18.88
C VAL A 104 3.80 6.68 -18.11
N ASP A 105 2.77 7.15 -18.82
CA ASP A 105 1.68 7.92 -18.24
C ASP A 105 0.97 7.14 -17.10
N PRO A 106 0.70 7.77 -15.94
CA PRO A 106 0.14 7.09 -14.77
C PRO A 106 -1.28 6.55 -15.03
N ARG A 107 -2.02 7.17 -15.97
CA ARG A 107 -3.35 6.69 -16.40
C ARG A 107 -3.26 5.32 -17.06
N ILE A 108 -2.28 5.15 -17.94
CA ILE A 108 -2.07 3.91 -18.70
C ILE A 108 -1.56 2.83 -17.78
N LYS A 109 -0.69 3.16 -16.81
CA LYS A 109 -0.29 2.23 -15.74
C LYS A 109 -1.50 1.71 -14.95
N LEU A 110 -2.48 2.56 -14.64
CA LEU A 110 -3.68 2.13 -13.92
C LEU A 110 -4.56 1.22 -14.78
N VAL A 111 -4.76 1.54 -16.07
CA VAL A 111 -5.45 0.64 -17.02
C VAL A 111 -4.72 -0.69 -17.13
N TRP A 112 -3.38 -0.65 -17.23
CA TRP A 112 -2.53 -1.83 -17.32
C TRP A 112 -2.62 -2.71 -16.07
N LEU A 113 -2.62 -2.10 -14.88
CA LEU A 113 -2.83 -2.78 -13.60
C LEU A 113 -4.21 -3.45 -13.56
N LEU A 114 -5.28 -2.73 -13.95
CA LEU A 114 -6.63 -3.28 -13.98
C LEU A 114 -6.73 -4.47 -14.95
N ALA A 115 -6.13 -4.34 -16.13
CA ALA A 115 -6.14 -5.40 -17.13
C ALA A 115 -5.34 -6.64 -16.66
N LEU A 116 -4.21 -6.46 -15.98
CA LEU A 116 -3.44 -7.57 -15.38
C LEU A 116 -4.18 -8.30 -14.26
N VAL A 117 -5.15 -7.66 -13.59
CA VAL A 117 -6.04 -8.35 -12.64
C VAL A 117 -7.00 -9.29 -13.37
N VAL A 118 -7.53 -8.86 -14.52
CA VAL A 118 -8.56 -9.59 -15.28
C VAL A 118 -7.95 -10.71 -16.15
N LEU A 119 -6.77 -10.49 -16.73
CA LEU A 119 -6.13 -11.41 -17.67
C LEU A 119 -5.91 -12.83 -17.09
N PRO A 120 -5.33 -13.02 -15.90
CA PRO A 120 -5.12 -14.36 -15.33
C PRO A 120 -6.43 -15.14 -15.09
N ALA A 121 -7.53 -14.44 -14.81
CA ALA A 121 -8.83 -15.04 -14.54
C ALA A 121 -9.43 -15.71 -15.79
N ARG A 122 -9.23 -15.13 -16.98
CA ARG A 122 -9.70 -15.70 -18.25
C ARG A 122 -8.70 -16.64 -18.93
N SER A 123 -7.43 -16.55 -18.55
CA SER A 123 -6.32 -17.19 -19.24
C SER A 123 -6.18 -18.69 -18.93
N HIS A 124 -5.54 -19.43 -19.84
CA HIS A 124 -5.19 -20.85 -19.68
C HIS A 124 -3.90 -21.04 -18.86
N ILE A 125 -3.68 -22.26 -18.37
CA ILE A 125 -2.53 -22.61 -17.51
C ILE A 125 -1.18 -22.16 -18.08
N ILE A 126 -0.94 -22.37 -19.38
CA ILE A 126 0.33 -22.04 -20.03
C ILE A 126 0.55 -20.52 -20.12
N LEU A 127 -0.51 -19.78 -20.44
CA LEU A 127 -0.47 -18.33 -20.58
C LEU A 127 -0.36 -17.63 -19.22
N ARG A 128 -0.95 -18.22 -18.17
CA ARG A 128 -0.77 -17.78 -16.78
C ARG A 128 0.68 -17.85 -16.34
N PHE A 129 1.34 -18.99 -16.55
CA PHE A 129 2.78 -19.11 -16.27
C PHE A 129 3.61 -18.14 -17.13
N GLY A 130 3.25 -17.97 -18.41
CA GLY A 130 3.87 -16.95 -19.27
C GLY A 130 3.75 -15.53 -18.71
N LEU A 131 2.59 -15.17 -18.16
CA LEU A 131 2.35 -13.85 -17.55
C LEU A 131 3.17 -13.66 -16.26
N VAL A 132 3.25 -14.69 -15.41
CA VAL A 132 4.09 -14.67 -14.20
C VAL A 132 5.56 -14.46 -14.56
N VAL A 133 6.07 -15.21 -15.55
CA VAL A 133 7.45 -15.08 -16.03
C VAL A 133 7.69 -13.69 -16.65
N TYR A 134 6.76 -13.20 -17.46
CA TYR A 134 6.83 -11.85 -18.03
C TYR A 134 6.93 -10.78 -16.95
N LEU A 135 6.07 -10.81 -15.93
CA LEU A 135 6.10 -9.85 -14.83
C LEU A 135 7.36 -9.97 -13.97
N ALA A 136 7.87 -11.19 -13.75
CA ALA A 136 9.13 -11.39 -13.06
C ALA A 136 10.28 -10.74 -13.84
N VAL A 137 10.40 -11.01 -15.14
CA VAL A 137 11.44 -10.44 -16.01
C VAL A 137 11.31 -8.92 -16.13
N LEU A 138 10.09 -8.41 -16.30
CA LEU A 138 9.81 -6.98 -16.32
C LEU A 138 10.33 -6.33 -15.02
N SER A 139 10.08 -6.98 -13.88
CA SER A 139 10.54 -6.44 -12.61
C SER A 139 12.04 -6.54 -12.40
N ILE A 140 12.74 -7.53 -12.99
CA ILE A 140 14.21 -7.59 -13.03
C ILE A 140 14.78 -6.40 -13.79
N TRP A 141 14.13 -6.04 -14.90
CA TRP A 141 14.59 -4.97 -15.78
C TRP A 141 14.36 -3.59 -15.17
N ILE A 142 13.24 -3.39 -14.47
CA ILE A 142 12.81 -2.06 -14.03
C ILE A 142 13.33 -1.67 -12.64
N LEU A 143 13.52 -2.62 -11.73
CA LEU A 143 13.93 -2.33 -10.34
C LEU A 143 15.43 -2.58 -10.09
N PRO A 144 16.07 -1.78 -9.23
CA PRO A 144 17.39 -2.09 -8.70
C PRO A 144 17.45 -3.48 -8.04
N ARG A 145 18.60 -4.13 -8.14
CA ARG A 145 18.81 -5.52 -7.66
C ARG A 145 18.42 -5.73 -6.20
N HIS A 146 18.62 -4.73 -5.34
CA HIS A 146 18.29 -4.84 -3.91
C HIS A 146 16.78 -4.85 -3.66
N THR A 147 16.00 -4.04 -4.38
CA THR A 147 14.55 -3.89 -4.15
C THR A 147 13.77 -5.06 -4.74
N TRP A 148 14.14 -5.52 -5.94
CA TRP A 148 13.42 -6.59 -6.61
C TRP A 148 13.61 -7.96 -5.96
N MET A 149 14.81 -8.28 -5.45
CA MET A 149 15.08 -9.56 -4.75
C MET A 149 14.12 -9.74 -3.56
N ASP A 150 14.00 -8.70 -2.75
CA ASP A 150 13.16 -8.69 -1.56
C ASP A 150 11.68 -8.73 -1.91
N GLN A 151 11.26 -7.93 -2.89
CA GLN A 151 9.86 -7.86 -3.31
C GLN A 151 9.40 -9.17 -3.98
N LEU A 152 10.14 -9.64 -4.98
CA LEU A 152 9.75 -10.84 -5.72
C LEU A 152 9.90 -12.08 -4.84
N GLY A 153 10.91 -12.15 -3.98
CA GLY A 153 11.09 -13.23 -3.02
C GLY A 153 9.87 -13.39 -2.11
N ARG A 154 9.40 -12.29 -1.50
CA ARG A 154 8.20 -12.32 -0.61
C ARG A 154 6.93 -12.70 -1.37
N VAL A 155 6.69 -12.09 -2.53
CA VAL A 155 5.46 -12.37 -3.32
C VAL A 155 5.47 -13.80 -3.87
N SER A 156 6.62 -14.27 -4.36
CA SER A 156 6.79 -15.66 -4.80
C SER A 156 6.57 -16.64 -3.65
N LEU A 157 7.11 -16.36 -2.47
CA LEU A 157 6.90 -17.19 -1.27
C LEU A 157 5.42 -17.28 -0.91
N ILE A 158 4.72 -16.15 -0.80
CA ILE A 158 3.28 -16.11 -0.48
C ILE A 158 2.47 -16.90 -1.52
N SER A 159 2.75 -16.69 -2.81
CA SER A 159 2.05 -17.40 -3.89
C SER A 159 2.35 -18.90 -3.89
N GLY A 160 3.57 -19.30 -3.53
CA GLY A 160 3.98 -20.71 -3.43
C GLY A 160 3.34 -21.42 -2.26
N ILE A 161 3.26 -20.78 -1.09
CA ILE A 161 2.50 -21.31 0.05
C ILE A 161 1.04 -21.47 -0.34
N LEU A 162 0.43 -20.43 -0.93
CA LEU A 162 -0.97 -20.47 -1.35
C LEU A 162 -1.23 -21.59 -2.37
N PHE A 163 -0.30 -21.80 -3.31
CA PHE A 163 -0.36 -22.91 -4.28
C PHE A 163 -0.36 -24.28 -3.58
N ILE A 164 0.55 -24.49 -2.63
CA ILE A 164 0.66 -25.75 -1.90
C ILE A 164 -0.60 -25.98 -1.06
N THR A 165 -1.04 -24.98 -0.30
CA THR A 165 -2.21 -25.09 0.57
C THR A 165 -3.50 -25.34 -0.22
N LEU A 166 -3.75 -24.61 -1.32
CA LEU A 166 -4.93 -24.86 -2.15
C LEU A 166 -4.83 -26.16 -2.95
N GLY A 167 -3.63 -26.50 -3.43
CA GLY A 167 -3.41 -27.71 -4.23
C GLY A 167 -3.64 -28.98 -3.43
N LEU A 168 -3.28 -28.97 -2.14
CA LEU A 168 -3.51 -30.07 -1.21
C LEU A 168 -4.89 -29.99 -0.53
N GLY A 169 -5.43 -28.79 -0.33
CA GLY A 169 -6.67 -28.55 0.39
C GLY A 169 -7.95 -28.67 -0.45
N SER A 170 -7.87 -28.59 -1.78
CA SER A 170 -9.07 -28.59 -2.64
C SER A 170 -9.87 -29.89 -2.61
N ASP A 171 -9.24 -31.01 -2.24
CA ASP A 171 -9.88 -32.33 -2.13
C ASP A 171 -10.31 -32.68 -0.69
N GLY A 172 -10.00 -31.81 0.29
CA GLY A 172 -10.32 -32.01 1.70
C GLY A 172 -11.76 -31.66 2.09
N VAL A 173 -12.54 -31.04 1.17
CA VAL A 173 -13.95 -30.71 1.42
C VAL A 173 -14.82 -31.75 0.71
N PRO A 174 -15.37 -32.76 1.41
CA PRO A 174 -16.38 -33.63 0.81
C PRO A 174 -17.54 -32.74 0.34
N PRO A 175 -17.99 -32.86 -0.92
CA PRO A 175 -19.11 -32.07 -1.38
C PRO A 175 -20.33 -32.40 -0.51
N LEU A 176 -20.76 -31.45 0.32
CA LEU A 176 -22.01 -31.53 1.09
C LEU A 176 -23.26 -31.46 0.19
N VAL A 177 -23.07 -31.45 -1.14
CA VAL A 177 -24.15 -31.54 -2.11
C VAL A 177 -24.55 -33.01 -2.21
N GLN A 178 -25.69 -33.36 -1.59
CA GLN A 178 -26.35 -34.64 -1.80
C GLN A 178 -26.44 -34.95 -3.30
N LEU A 179 -25.98 -36.15 -3.66
CA LEU A 179 -26.06 -36.66 -5.02
C LEU A 179 -27.55 -36.79 -5.39
N ARG A 180 -28.07 -35.90 -6.25
CA ARG A 180 -29.47 -35.92 -6.73
C ARG A 180 -29.71 -37.01 -7.78
N THR A 181 -28.98 -38.12 -7.71
CA THR A 181 -29.19 -39.30 -8.55
C THR A 181 -29.52 -40.47 -7.65
N PRO A 182 -30.63 -41.19 -7.87
CA PRO A 182 -30.95 -42.38 -7.09
C PRO A 182 -29.81 -43.40 -7.21
N PRO A 183 -29.55 -44.20 -6.16
CA PRO A 183 -28.51 -45.22 -6.18
C PRO A 183 -28.65 -46.10 -7.44
N PRO A 184 -27.55 -46.47 -8.13
CA PRO A 184 -27.58 -47.30 -9.34
C PRO A 184 -28.38 -48.60 -9.18
N ALA A 185 -28.50 -49.09 -7.94
CA ALA A 185 -29.32 -50.24 -7.56
C ALA A 185 -30.83 -50.05 -7.82
N MET A 186 -31.35 -48.82 -7.82
CA MET A 186 -32.76 -48.55 -8.10
C MET A 186 -33.09 -48.42 -9.59
N ILE A 187 -32.08 -48.27 -10.47
CA ILE A 187 -32.30 -48.03 -11.91
C ILE A 187 -32.26 -49.32 -12.75
N GLY A 188 -32.02 -50.49 -12.15
CA GLY A 188 -32.04 -51.79 -12.84
C GLY A 188 -30.98 -51.98 -13.93
N LEU A 189 -30.07 -51.03 -14.12
CA LEU A 189 -28.95 -51.17 -15.04
C LEU A 189 -27.90 -52.13 -14.45
N SER A 190 -27.54 -53.15 -15.23
CA SER A 190 -26.39 -54.00 -14.95
C SER A 190 -25.13 -53.13 -14.77
N ASN A 191 -24.31 -53.48 -13.77
CA ASN A 191 -23.06 -52.79 -13.42
C ASN A 191 -22.29 -52.43 -14.70
N LEU A 192 -22.19 -51.12 -14.97
CA LEU A 192 -21.38 -50.61 -16.07
C LEU A 192 -19.98 -51.24 -15.97
N PRO A 193 -19.43 -51.79 -17.06
CA PRO A 193 -18.12 -52.41 -17.03
C PRO A 193 -17.07 -51.40 -16.54
N ALA A 194 -16.09 -51.89 -15.79
CA ALA A 194 -14.98 -51.13 -15.20
C ALA A 194 -14.04 -50.46 -16.24
N SER A 195 -14.50 -50.18 -17.46
CA SER A 195 -13.72 -49.51 -18.52
C SER A 195 -13.72 -47.97 -18.42
N LEU A 196 -14.39 -47.39 -17.41
CA LEU A 196 -14.12 -46.02 -16.97
C LEU A 196 -12.81 -45.89 -16.15
N GLY A 197 -11.99 -46.95 -16.08
CA GLY A 197 -10.72 -46.99 -15.38
C GLY A 197 -9.59 -46.13 -15.99
N GLY A 198 -9.84 -45.46 -17.11
CA GLY A 198 -8.83 -44.63 -17.80
C GLY A 198 -8.73 -43.18 -17.31
N TYR A 199 -9.76 -42.64 -16.64
CA TYR A 199 -9.75 -41.23 -16.20
C TYR A 199 -9.29 -41.10 -14.75
N SER A 200 -7.99 -41.29 -14.51
CA SER A 200 -7.38 -41.00 -13.21
C SER A 200 -7.33 -39.48 -12.98
N TYR A 201 -8.21 -39.00 -12.11
CA TYR A 201 -8.24 -37.61 -11.66
C TYR A 201 -7.11 -37.28 -10.68
N LEU A 202 -6.48 -38.31 -10.09
CA LEU A 202 -5.28 -38.17 -9.27
C LEU A 202 -4.02 -38.17 -10.13
N ILE A 203 -3.18 -37.17 -9.87
CA ILE A 203 -1.85 -37.03 -10.44
C ILE A 203 -0.81 -37.64 -9.51
N MET A 204 -0.96 -37.42 -8.20
CA MET A 204 -0.04 -37.94 -7.19
C MET A 204 -0.79 -38.30 -5.91
N LYS A 205 -0.45 -39.46 -5.33
CA LYS A 205 -0.90 -39.91 -4.00
C LYS A 205 0.26 -39.77 -3.05
N LEU A 206 0.18 -38.83 -2.10
CA LEU A 206 1.18 -38.66 -1.05
C LEU A 206 0.49 -38.84 0.31
N GLY A 207 0.24 -40.10 0.68
CA GLY A 207 -0.46 -40.44 1.93
C GLY A 207 -1.91 -39.90 1.97
N PRO A 208 -2.36 -39.25 3.06
CA PRO A 208 -3.71 -38.67 3.17
C PRO A 208 -3.94 -37.48 2.23
N LEU A 209 -2.88 -37.00 1.56
CA LEU A 209 -2.94 -35.91 0.60
C LEU A 209 -3.08 -36.47 -0.81
N HIS A 210 -4.21 -36.18 -1.44
CA HIS A 210 -4.49 -36.53 -2.82
C HIS A 210 -4.37 -35.27 -3.68
N PHE A 211 -3.45 -35.29 -4.65
CA PHE A 211 -3.27 -34.17 -5.58
C PHE A 211 -4.05 -34.44 -6.86
N THR A 212 -5.18 -33.75 -7.05
CA THR A 212 -6.03 -33.92 -8.22
C THR A 212 -5.78 -32.90 -9.32
N ARG A 213 -6.16 -33.24 -10.56
CA ARG A 213 -6.13 -32.30 -11.71
C ARG A 213 -6.95 -31.05 -11.45
N LYS A 214 -8.06 -31.17 -10.71
CA LYS A 214 -8.91 -30.03 -10.34
C LYS A 214 -8.20 -29.14 -9.31
N GLY A 215 -7.59 -29.73 -8.28
CA GLY A 215 -6.78 -29.01 -7.31
C GLY A 215 -5.61 -28.26 -7.92
N LEU A 216 -4.88 -28.90 -8.83
CA LEU A 216 -3.79 -28.25 -9.58
C LEU A 216 -4.30 -27.02 -10.38
N SER A 217 -5.44 -27.15 -11.06
CA SER A 217 -6.02 -26.05 -11.84
C SER A 217 -6.46 -24.88 -10.95
N VAL A 218 -7.13 -25.16 -9.83
CA VAL A 218 -7.58 -24.12 -8.88
C VAL A 218 -6.39 -23.45 -8.21
N ALA A 219 -5.45 -24.24 -7.69
CA ALA A 219 -4.25 -23.75 -7.02
C ALA A 219 -3.39 -22.88 -7.95
N SER A 220 -3.15 -23.32 -9.19
CA SER A 220 -2.39 -22.54 -10.17
C SER A 220 -3.10 -21.24 -10.55
N THR A 221 -4.43 -21.25 -10.66
CA THR A 221 -5.22 -20.03 -10.93
C THR A 221 -5.04 -19.03 -9.79
N ALA A 222 -5.25 -19.46 -8.55
CA ALA A 222 -5.21 -18.60 -7.38
C ALA A 222 -3.78 -18.08 -7.11
N ALA A 223 -2.77 -18.94 -7.24
CA ALA A 223 -1.37 -18.56 -7.06
C ALA A 223 -0.90 -17.56 -8.13
N CYS A 224 -1.24 -17.81 -9.40
CA CYS A 224 -0.93 -16.88 -10.49
C CYS A 224 -1.61 -15.53 -10.33
N LEU A 225 -2.90 -15.51 -9.97
CA LEU A 225 -3.64 -14.28 -9.71
C LEU A 225 -2.96 -13.49 -8.59
N THR A 226 -2.73 -14.15 -7.45
CA THR A 226 -2.10 -13.54 -6.27
C THR A 226 -0.75 -12.93 -6.65
N PHE A 227 0.13 -13.70 -7.30
CA PHE A 227 1.42 -13.21 -7.75
C PHE A 227 1.29 -12.00 -8.69
N THR A 228 0.41 -12.08 -9.69
CA THR A 228 0.21 -11.03 -10.68
C THR A 228 -0.28 -9.74 -10.05
N VAL A 229 -1.27 -9.81 -9.16
CA VAL A 229 -1.85 -8.65 -8.49
C VAL A 229 -0.83 -7.97 -7.58
N PHE A 230 -0.16 -8.73 -6.71
CA PHE A 230 0.83 -8.15 -5.81
C PHE A 230 2.02 -7.57 -6.59
N GLN A 231 2.55 -8.30 -7.57
CA GLN A 231 3.72 -7.85 -8.31
C GLN A 231 3.43 -6.63 -9.19
N SER A 232 2.29 -6.59 -9.88
CA SER A 232 1.88 -5.43 -10.69
C SER A 232 1.58 -4.20 -9.84
N ALA A 233 0.91 -4.37 -8.68
CA ALA A 233 0.65 -3.27 -7.76
C ALA A 233 1.96 -2.69 -7.20
N SER A 234 2.91 -3.54 -6.79
CA SER A 234 4.21 -3.09 -6.30
C SER A 234 5.03 -2.39 -7.39
N LEU A 235 4.99 -2.86 -8.64
CA LEU A 235 5.61 -2.16 -9.77
C LEU A 235 4.99 -0.78 -10.01
N CYS A 236 3.66 -0.68 -9.98
CA CYS A 236 2.97 0.59 -10.15
C CYS A 236 3.33 1.60 -9.05
N LEU A 237 3.36 1.13 -7.79
CA LEU A 237 3.63 1.98 -6.63
C LEU A 237 5.09 2.43 -6.51
N THR A 238 6.04 1.61 -6.99
CA THR A 238 7.47 1.96 -7.01
C THR A 238 7.83 2.92 -8.13
N THR A 239 7.09 2.90 -9.24
CA THR A 239 7.38 3.68 -10.46
C THR A 239 6.47 4.89 -10.69
N THR A 240 5.54 5.17 -9.77
CA THR A 240 4.60 6.28 -9.89
C THR A 240 4.50 7.02 -8.58
N THR A 241 4.57 8.35 -8.62
CA THR A 241 4.41 9.15 -7.42
C THR A 241 2.94 9.17 -6.97
N PRO A 242 2.66 9.35 -5.66
CA PRO A 242 1.28 9.42 -5.17
C PRO A 242 0.49 10.59 -5.78
N GLU A 243 1.15 11.72 -6.05
CA GLU A 243 0.53 12.89 -6.70
C GLU A 243 0.09 12.57 -8.15
N GLU A 244 0.93 11.87 -8.93
CA GLU A 244 0.58 11.40 -10.28
C GLU A 244 -0.55 10.35 -10.27
N LEU A 245 -0.59 9.50 -9.24
CA LEU A 245 -1.66 8.51 -9.08
C LEU A 245 -3.01 9.19 -8.81
N ALA A 246 -3.04 10.23 -7.98
CA ALA A 246 -4.24 11.04 -7.76
C ALA A 246 -4.70 11.76 -9.05
N PHE A 247 -3.76 12.21 -9.89
CA PHE A 247 -4.08 12.73 -11.21
C PHE A 247 -4.70 11.66 -12.14
N ALA A 248 -4.16 10.44 -12.13
CA ALA A 248 -4.75 9.33 -12.88
C ALA A 248 -6.18 9.05 -12.39
N LEU A 249 -6.40 9.02 -11.07
CA LEU A 249 -7.71 8.80 -10.45
C LEU A 249 -8.74 9.85 -10.90
N ARG A 250 -8.35 11.12 -11.02
CA ARG A 250 -9.22 12.19 -11.54
C ARG A 250 -9.81 11.83 -12.91
N TRP A 251 -9.00 11.26 -13.80
CA TRP A 251 -9.44 10.90 -15.15
C TRP A 251 -10.51 9.78 -15.11
N PHE A 252 -10.34 8.79 -14.23
CA PHE A 252 -11.34 7.73 -14.03
C PHE A 252 -12.61 8.21 -13.32
N MET A 253 -12.52 9.24 -12.48
CA MET A 253 -13.68 9.83 -11.80
C MET A 253 -14.43 10.86 -12.66
N LEU A 254 -13.83 11.40 -13.73
CA LEU A 254 -14.47 12.35 -14.64
C LEU A 254 -15.87 11.93 -15.16
N PRO A 255 -16.12 10.66 -15.56
CA PRO A 255 -17.46 10.25 -15.98
C PRO A 255 -18.51 10.37 -14.86
N LEU A 256 -18.11 10.26 -13.59
CA LEU A 256 -19.01 10.41 -12.42
C LEU A 256 -19.51 11.85 -12.24
N THR A 257 -18.87 12.84 -12.86
CA THR A 257 -19.37 14.23 -12.87
C THR A 257 -20.74 14.33 -13.52
N ARG A 258 -21.08 13.44 -14.47
CA ARG A 258 -22.43 13.39 -15.07
C ARG A 258 -23.52 12.97 -14.08
N ILE A 259 -23.15 12.33 -12.98
CA ILE A 259 -24.06 11.87 -11.92
C ILE A 259 -24.18 12.94 -10.82
N GLY A 260 -23.53 14.11 -10.98
CA GLY A 260 -23.56 15.21 -10.01
C GLY A 260 -22.51 15.12 -8.90
N VAL A 261 -21.52 14.23 -9.02
CA VAL A 261 -20.43 14.11 -8.03
C VAL A 261 -19.39 15.25 -8.21
N PRO A 262 -19.01 15.99 -7.15
CA PRO A 262 -18.01 17.07 -7.22
C PRO A 262 -16.58 16.50 -7.28
N VAL A 263 -16.21 15.95 -8.43
CA VAL A 263 -14.90 15.29 -8.64
C VAL A 263 -13.73 16.26 -8.40
N ALA A 264 -13.89 17.54 -8.73
CA ALA A 264 -12.83 18.55 -8.53
C ALA A 264 -12.46 18.70 -7.05
N GLU A 265 -13.45 18.78 -6.16
CA GLU A 265 -13.25 18.92 -4.71
C GLU A 265 -12.66 17.64 -4.09
N ILE A 266 -13.13 16.46 -4.54
CA ILE A 266 -12.59 15.16 -4.08
C ILE A 266 -11.11 15.03 -4.44
N ILE A 267 -10.73 15.39 -5.68
CA ILE A 267 -9.34 15.31 -6.10
C ILE A 267 -8.48 16.37 -5.41
N LEU A 268 -9.00 17.59 -5.19
CA LEU A 268 -8.29 18.62 -4.45
C LEU A 268 -7.99 18.17 -3.01
N THR A 269 -9.00 17.64 -2.30
CA THR A 269 -8.84 17.14 -0.93
C THR A 269 -7.88 15.94 -0.87
N LEU A 270 -7.93 15.05 -1.87
CA LEU A 270 -6.97 13.95 -2.01
C LEU A 270 -5.53 14.47 -2.20
N MET A 271 -5.29 15.39 -3.14
CA MET A 271 -3.95 15.94 -3.39
C MET A 271 -3.40 16.65 -2.16
N LEU A 272 -4.25 17.42 -1.48
CA LEU A 272 -3.88 18.12 -0.26
C LEU A 272 -3.54 17.13 0.86
N SER A 273 -4.32 16.06 1.03
CA SER A 273 -4.06 15.03 2.04
C SER A 273 -2.78 14.24 1.75
N LEU A 274 -2.50 13.90 0.48
CA LEU A 274 -1.25 13.26 0.06
C LEU A 274 -0.02 14.14 0.33
N ARG A 275 -0.13 15.46 0.24
CA ARG A 275 0.95 16.36 0.63
C ARG A 275 1.11 16.45 2.15
N PHE A 276 -0.01 16.46 2.87
CA PHE A 276 -0.01 16.52 4.33
C PHE A 276 0.48 15.25 5.01
N ILE A 277 0.39 14.09 4.36
CA ILE A 277 0.81 12.83 4.97
C ILE A 277 2.28 12.88 5.42
N ASN A 278 3.16 13.50 4.63
CA ASN A 278 4.58 13.67 4.98
C ASN A 278 4.75 14.60 6.18
N LEU A 279 4.02 15.71 6.22
CA LEU A 279 4.02 16.63 7.36
C LEU A 279 3.54 15.91 8.64
N VAL A 280 2.47 15.13 8.54
CA VAL A 280 1.92 14.36 9.67
C VAL A 280 2.94 13.34 10.16
N PHE A 281 3.65 12.65 9.26
CA PHE A 281 4.71 11.72 9.64
C PHE A 281 5.87 12.41 10.35
N ASP A 282 6.30 13.57 9.86
CA ASP A 282 7.35 14.36 10.51
C ASP A 282 6.92 14.83 11.90
N GLU A 283 5.66 15.24 12.06
CA GLU A 283 5.12 15.66 13.34
C GLU A 283 5.01 14.49 14.33
N VAL A 284 4.48 13.36 13.89
CA VAL A 284 4.42 12.11 14.67
C VAL A 284 5.83 11.71 15.11
N ARG A 285 6.82 11.79 14.22
CA ARG A 285 8.22 11.48 14.53
C ARG A 285 8.80 12.45 15.55
N ASN A 286 8.59 13.75 15.39
CA ASN A 286 9.11 14.77 16.31
C ASN A 286 8.52 14.62 17.70
N VAL A 287 7.21 14.39 17.81
CA VAL A 287 6.57 14.17 19.10
C VAL A 287 7.01 12.83 19.71
N ALA A 288 7.16 11.76 18.92
CA ALA A 288 7.68 10.48 19.39
C ALA A 288 9.11 10.60 19.95
N LEU A 289 10.02 11.28 19.25
CA LEU A 289 11.38 11.55 19.72
C LEU A 289 11.38 12.39 21.01
N GLY A 290 10.49 13.39 21.09
CA GLY A 290 10.31 14.20 22.29
C GLY A 290 9.89 13.36 23.51
N ILE A 291 9.01 12.38 23.32
CA ILE A 291 8.61 11.46 24.40
C ILE A 291 9.75 10.54 24.81
N VAL A 292 10.46 9.95 23.85
CA VAL A 292 11.61 9.07 24.14
C VAL A 292 12.67 9.82 24.95
N SER A 293 12.89 11.12 24.67
CA SER A 293 13.81 11.95 25.46
C SER A 293 13.37 12.16 26.90
N ARG A 294 12.07 12.05 27.19
CA ARG A 294 11.48 12.30 28.51
C ARG A 294 11.70 11.17 29.53
N ARG A 295 12.50 10.15 29.21
CA ARG A 295 12.97 9.08 30.12
C ARG A 295 11.86 8.49 31.01
N ILE A 296 10.72 8.19 30.41
CA ILE A 296 9.60 7.51 31.08
C ILE A 296 10.03 6.06 31.34
N ASN A 297 9.93 5.59 32.59
CA ASN A 297 10.24 4.21 32.96
C ASN A 297 9.09 3.29 32.56
N TRP A 298 9.06 2.88 31.29
CA TRP A 298 7.98 2.04 30.73
C TRP A 298 7.77 0.70 31.43
N GLU A 299 8.81 0.15 32.07
CA GLU A 299 8.73 -1.12 32.80
C GLU A 299 7.91 -1.04 34.11
N GLN A 300 7.69 0.17 34.63
CA GLN A 300 6.99 0.40 35.89
C GLN A 300 5.53 0.87 35.70
N LEU A 301 5.11 1.15 34.47
CA LEU A 301 3.76 1.67 34.19
C LEU A 301 2.73 0.54 34.12
N THR A 302 1.56 0.80 34.72
CA THR A 302 0.37 -0.02 34.50
C THR A 302 -0.20 0.21 33.09
N MET A 303 -1.03 -0.74 32.60
CA MET A 303 -1.69 -0.61 31.29
C MET A 303 -2.57 0.64 31.19
N MET A 304 -3.22 1.03 32.28
CA MET A 304 -4.09 2.23 32.31
C MET A 304 -3.28 3.52 32.23
N GLU A 305 -2.16 3.62 32.95
CA GLU A 305 -1.26 4.77 32.86
C GLU A 305 -0.61 4.89 31.48
N THR A 306 -0.28 3.76 30.85
CA THR A 306 0.25 3.73 29.47
C THR A 306 -0.75 4.29 28.47
N LEU A 307 -2.03 3.94 28.60
CA LEU A 307 -3.09 4.46 27.73
C LEU A 307 -3.32 5.96 27.92
N ASP A 308 -3.25 6.46 29.16
CA ASP A 308 -3.40 7.90 29.42
C ASP A 308 -2.25 8.72 28.78
N VAL A 309 -1.01 8.23 28.90
CA VAL A 309 0.15 8.81 28.22
C VAL A 309 -0.02 8.78 26.70
N PHE A 310 -0.51 7.67 26.13
CA PHE A 310 -0.78 7.56 24.70
C PHE A 310 -1.88 8.52 24.24
N PHE A 311 -2.95 8.69 25.04
CA PHE A 311 -4.03 9.62 24.71
C PHE A 311 -3.58 11.08 24.80
N ALA A 312 -2.76 11.44 25.78
CA ALA A 312 -2.16 12.76 25.88
C ALA A 312 -1.28 13.07 24.65
N TYR A 313 -0.54 12.07 24.16
CA TYR A 313 0.24 12.17 22.92
C TYR A 313 -0.64 12.39 21.69
N PHE A 314 -1.65 11.55 21.52
CA PHE A 314 -2.60 11.65 20.41
C PHE A 314 -3.25 13.02 20.37
N ARG A 315 -3.69 13.54 21.54
CA ARG A 315 -4.25 14.89 21.67
C ARG A 315 -3.28 15.96 21.17
N ARG A 316 -1.99 15.87 21.53
CA ARG A 316 -0.97 16.85 21.10
C ARG A 316 -0.79 16.87 19.59
N ILE A 317 -0.69 15.69 18.96
CA ILE A 317 -0.57 15.58 17.50
C ILE A 317 -1.80 16.16 16.82
N PHE A 318 -3.00 15.81 17.29
CA PHE A 318 -4.24 16.32 16.72
C PHE A 318 -4.32 17.84 16.80
N THR A 319 -4.05 18.43 17.96
CA THR A 319 -4.02 19.89 18.10
C THR A 319 -3.05 20.54 17.11
N ASN A 320 -1.86 19.95 16.91
CA ASN A 320 -0.90 20.52 15.97
C ASN A 320 -1.35 20.38 14.50
N ILE A 321 -1.84 19.21 14.09
CA ILE A 321 -2.37 18.99 12.74
C ILE A 321 -3.55 19.92 12.45
N PHE A 322 -4.46 20.12 13.41
CA PHE A 322 -5.57 21.07 13.26
C PHE A 322 -5.08 22.51 13.08
N SER A 323 -4.04 22.92 13.82
CA SER A 323 -3.46 24.25 13.65
C SER A 323 -2.83 24.45 12.26
N HIS A 324 -2.19 23.41 11.72
CA HIS A 324 -1.69 23.43 10.35
C HIS A 324 -2.81 23.50 9.33
N ALA A 325 -3.87 22.70 9.49
CA ALA A 325 -5.02 22.74 8.60
C ALA A 325 -5.66 24.14 8.56
N GLU A 326 -5.80 24.80 9.71
CA GLU A 326 -6.30 26.19 9.81
C GLU A 326 -5.39 27.17 9.06
N GLN A 327 -4.08 27.10 9.27
CA GLN A 327 -3.12 27.97 8.58
C GLN A 327 -3.17 27.80 7.05
N ILE A 328 -3.28 26.56 6.55
CA ILE A 328 -3.40 26.32 5.12
C ILE A 328 -4.74 26.84 4.59
N SER A 329 -5.86 26.59 5.29
CA SER A 329 -7.18 27.08 4.90
C SER A 329 -7.18 28.61 4.77
N GLN A 330 -6.70 29.33 5.78
CA GLN A 330 -6.60 30.79 5.75
C GLN A 330 -5.71 31.26 4.60
N ALA A 331 -4.56 30.61 4.39
CA ALA A 331 -3.66 30.93 3.29
C ALA A 331 -4.24 30.63 1.89
N MET A 332 -5.18 29.68 1.78
CA MET A 332 -5.92 29.42 0.54
C MET A 332 -6.96 30.51 0.29
N ILE A 333 -7.70 30.92 1.32
CA ILE A 333 -8.69 32.00 1.23
C ILE A 333 -8.03 33.32 0.82
N VAL A 334 -6.91 33.70 1.44
CA VAL A 334 -6.16 34.93 1.10
C VAL A 334 -5.63 34.91 -0.33
N ARG A 335 -5.29 33.73 -0.88
CA ARG A 335 -4.90 33.57 -2.29
C ARG A 335 -6.09 33.59 -3.27
N GLY A 336 -7.31 33.77 -2.76
CA GLY A 336 -8.53 33.86 -3.57
C GLY A 336 -9.18 32.51 -3.89
N PHE A 337 -8.89 31.45 -3.13
CA PHE A 337 -9.61 30.18 -3.29
C PHE A 337 -11.05 30.32 -2.77
N ARG A 338 -12.03 30.18 -3.67
CA ARG A 338 -13.47 30.36 -3.37
C ARG A 338 -14.26 29.06 -3.24
N GLY A 339 -13.62 27.90 -3.47
CA GLY A 339 -14.27 26.58 -3.37
C GLY A 339 -15.24 26.22 -4.51
N ASP A 340 -15.53 27.12 -5.45
CA ASP A 340 -16.47 26.85 -6.54
C ASP A 340 -15.84 25.97 -7.63
N SER A 341 -16.37 24.75 -7.80
CA SER A 341 -15.97 23.73 -8.77
C SER A 341 -15.90 24.20 -10.23
N ASN A 342 -16.74 25.16 -10.65
CA ASN A 342 -16.74 25.64 -12.04
C ASN A 342 -15.74 26.78 -12.29
N ALA A 343 -15.30 27.47 -11.25
CA ALA A 343 -14.46 28.67 -11.38
C ALA A 343 -12.95 28.37 -11.42
N HIS A 344 -12.51 27.15 -11.05
CA HIS A 344 -11.08 26.83 -10.91
C HIS A 344 -10.64 25.67 -11.81
N LYS A 345 -9.69 25.95 -12.70
CA LYS A 345 -9.04 24.92 -13.51
C LYS A 345 -7.74 24.49 -12.82
N ILE A 346 -7.77 23.30 -12.22
CA ILE A 346 -6.58 22.69 -11.62
C ILE A 346 -5.68 22.18 -12.75
N TYR A 347 -4.58 22.89 -13.00
CA TYR A 347 -3.50 22.45 -13.88
C TYR A 347 -2.59 21.51 -13.09
N LEU A 348 -2.54 20.25 -13.52
CA LEU A 348 -1.65 19.23 -12.96
C LEU A 348 -0.52 18.98 -13.97
N LEU A 349 0.68 18.69 -13.47
CA LEU A 349 1.98 18.80 -14.15
C LEU A 349 2.21 17.89 -15.37
N SER A 350 1.20 17.17 -15.85
CA SER A 350 1.33 16.25 -16.98
C SER A 350 0.40 16.68 -18.11
N ASP A 351 0.95 17.48 -19.02
CA ASP A 351 0.35 17.62 -20.34
C ASP A 351 0.35 16.23 -21.00
N PRO A 352 -0.79 15.77 -21.55
CA PRO A 352 -0.93 14.43 -22.13
C PRO A 352 -0.19 14.38 -23.46
N SER A 353 1.13 14.25 -23.41
CA SER A 353 1.92 13.86 -24.56
C SER A 353 2.06 12.36 -24.52
N ILE A 354 1.24 11.66 -25.31
CA ILE A 354 1.33 10.21 -25.50
C ILE A 354 2.78 9.89 -25.89
N GLY A 355 3.51 9.31 -24.95
CA GLY A 355 4.90 8.92 -25.16
C GLY A 355 4.96 7.71 -26.08
N THR A 356 6.10 7.51 -26.74
CA THR A 356 6.39 6.22 -27.39
C THR A 356 6.34 5.07 -26.38
N SER A 357 6.56 5.37 -25.09
CA SER A 357 6.46 4.42 -23.98
C SER A 357 5.07 3.86 -23.73
N ASP A 358 4.08 4.72 -23.85
CA ASP A 358 2.68 4.41 -23.67
C ASP A 358 2.17 3.43 -24.73
N ILE A 359 2.60 3.65 -25.98
CA ILE A 359 2.23 2.80 -27.12
C ILE A 359 2.78 1.39 -26.93
N VAL A 360 4.02 1.24 -26.46
CA VAL A 360 4.62 -0.09 -26.21
C VAL A 360 3.91 -0.80 -25.06
N SER A 361 3.55 -0.09 -23.99
CA SER A 361 2.79 -0.68 -22.87
C SER A 361 1.44 -1.20 -23.35
N LEU A 362 0.70 -0.41 -24.12
CA LEU A 362 -0.58 -0.80 -24.71
C LEU A 362 -0.43 -1.95 -25.71
N LEU A 363 0.58 -1.90 -26.59
CA LEU A 363 0.87 -2.96 -27.56
C LEU A 363 1.17 -4.29 -26.85
N SER A 364 1.97 -4.25 -25.77
CA SER A 364 2.26 -5.44 -24.98
C SER A 364 0.97 -6.06 -24.44
N LEU A 365 0.08 -5.24 -23.88
CA LEU A 365 -1.17 -5.69 -23.31
C LEU A 365 -2.12 -6.27 -24.36
N VAL A 366 -2.29 -5.58 -25.49
CA VAL A 366 -3.11 -6.03 -26.61
C VAL A 366 -2.57 -7.33 -27.20
N THR A 367 -1.24 -7.48 -27.30
CA THR A 367 -0.61 -8.72 -27.77
C THR A 367 -0.91 -9.89 -26.84
N TYR A 368 -0.80 -9.68 -25.52
CA TYR A 368 -1.17 -10.70 -24.53
C TYR A 368 -2.66 -11.07 -24.57
N ASP A 369 -3.54 -10.08 -24.72
CA ASP A 369 -4.98 -10.29 -24.82
C ASP A 369 -5.36 -11.04 -26.12
N MET A 370 -4.77 -10.66 -27.25
CA MET A 370 -4.93 -11.36 -28.54
C MET A 370 -4.44 -12.81 -28.46
N GLN A 371 -3.30 -13.05 -27.82
CA GLN A 371 -2.78 -14.39 -27.60
C GLN A 371 -3.70 -15.22 -26.70
N CYS A 372 -4.29 -14.59 -25.67
CA CYS A 372 -5.29 -15.22 -24.82
C CYS A 372 -6.54 -15.60 -25.61
N ASN A 373 -7.05 -14.70 -26.45
CA ASN A 373 -8.24 -14.93 -27.26
C ASN A 373 -8.02 -16.03 -28.32
N SER A 374 -6.87 -16.00 -29.01
CA SER A 374 -6.50 -17.04 -29.99
C SER A 374 -6.37 -18.42 -29.35
N SER A 375 -5.75 -18.50 -28.16
CA SER A 375 -5.64 -19.77 -27.43
C SER A 375 -6.99 -20.28 -26.94
N LEU A 376 -7.90 -19.38 -26.54
CA LEU A 376 -9.26 -19.74 -26.15
C LEU A 376 -10.05 -20.29 -27.36
N GLY A 377 -9.92 -19.65 -28.51
CA GLY A 377 -10.55 -20.07 -29.76
C GLY A 377 -10.09 -21.46 -30.22
N LYS A 378 -8.78 -21.74 -30.20
CA LYS A 378 -8.25 -23.08 -30.50
C LYS A 378 -8.80 -24.14 -29.55
N LYS A 379 -8.85 -23.85 -28.25
CA LYS A 379 -9.35 -24.81 -27.27
C LYS A 379 -10.84 -25.12 -27.46
N ILE A 380 -11.67 -24.12 -27.77
CA ILE A 380 -13.10 -24.34 -28.07
C ILE A 380 -13.28 -25.19 -29.32
N VAL A 381 -12.48 -24.93 -30.37
CA VAL A 381 -12.50 -25.72 -31.60
C VAL A 381 -12.06 -27.16 -31.34
N ASP A 382 -11.00 -27.39 -30.55
CA ASP A 382 -10.53 -28.73 -30.18
C ASP A 382 -11.57 -29.47 -29.32
N ASP A 383 -12.17 -28.82 -28.33
CA ASP A 383 -13.23 -29.39 -27.48
C ASP A 383 -14.50 -29.73 -28.31
N MET A 384 -14.78 -29.00 -29.41
CA MET A 384 -15.88 -29.27 -30.34
C MET A 384 -15.54 -30.30 -31.42
N ALA A 385 -14.26 -30.49 -31.75
CA ALA A 385 -13.78 -31.54 -32.67
C ALA A 385 -13.75 -32.93 -32.00
N ILE A 386 -13.57 -32.99 -30.67
CA ILE A 386 -13.55 -34.24 -29.90
C ILE A 386 -14.88 -35.03 -29.98
N PRO A 387 -16.09 -34.44 -29.91
CA PRO A 387 -17.33 -35.19 -30.11
C PRO A 387 -17.56 -35.62 -31.57
N ALA A 388 -16.99 -34.93 -32.57
CA ALA A 388 -17.11 -35.30 -33.97
C ALA A 388 -16.28 -36.54 -34.32
N LYS A 389 -15.04 -36.65 -33.79
CA LYS A 389 -14.22 -37.87 -33.94
C LYS A 389 -14.80 -39.10 -33.25
N ARG A 390 -15.52 -38.91 -32.14
CA ARG A 390 -16.12 -40.01 -31.36
C ARG A 390 -17.32 -40.65 -32.06
N LYS A 391 -17.93 -39.98 -33.05
CA LYS A 391 -19.03 -40.53 -33.87
C LYS A 391 -18.55 -41.35 -35.07
N GLN A 392 -17.30 -41.19 -35.53
CA GLN A 392 -16.76 -41.92 -36.69
C GLN A 392 -16.01 -43.22 -36.33
N THR A 393 -15.69 -43.44 -35.05
CA THR A 393 -15.02 -44.66 -34.58
C THR A 393 -15.99 -45.66 -33.93
N SER A 394 -17.29 -45.54 -34.20
CA SER A 394 -18.34 -46.41 -33.65
C SER A 394 -19.23 -47.04 -34.73
N ASP A 395 -18.76 -47.04 -35.98
CA ASP A 395 -19.34 -47.82 -37.09
C ASP A 395 -18.37 -48.93 -37.52
#